data_AF-A0A957V6Z3-F1
#
_entry.id   AF-A0A957V6Z3-F1
#
_cell.length_a   1.000
_cell.length_b   1.000
_cell.length_c   1.000
_cell.angle_alpha   90.00
_cell.angle_beta   90.00
_cell.angle_gamma   90.00
#
_symmetry.space_group_name_H-M   'P 1'
#
loop_
_entity.id
_entity.type
_entity.pdbx_description
1 polymer ?
#
loop_
_entity_poly.entity_id
_entity_poly.type
_entity_poly.pdbx_seq_one_letter_code
_entity_poly.pdbx_strand_id
1 'polypeptide(L)' 'QIAPADPNRQHLIQRLQPPLSPNEQGESMYWLGSDGLGRDVLSRLIYGARVSLAVGVAAVA' A
#
# COMPACT_ATOMS: atom_id res chain seq x y z
N GLN A 1 3.35 6.70 11.93
CA GLN A 1 3.30 5.90 10.68
C GLN A 1 1.86 6.02 10.17
N ILE A 2 1.62 6.46 8.92
CA ILE A 2 0.26 6.74 8.39
C ILE A 2 -0.31 5.57 7.57
N ALA A 3 0.55 4.76 6.95
CA ALA A 3 0.14 3.60 6.18
C ALA A 3 -0.21 2.41 7.11
N PRO A 4 -1.20 1.57 6.74
CA PRO A 4 -1.57 0.38 7.51
C PRO A 4 -0.47 -0.69 7.57
N ALA A 5 0.35 -0.80 6.53
CA ALA A 5 1.42 -1.79 6.43
C ALA A 5 2.70 -1.19 5.82
N ASP A 6 3.80 -1.94 5.89
CA ASP A 6 5.03 -1.60 5.17
C ASP A 6 4.78 -1.71 3.65
N PRO A 7 4.97 -0.62 2.87
CA PRO A 7 4.70 -0.60 1.43
C PRO A 7 5.61 -1.52 0.60
N ASN A 8 6.75 -1.98 1.14
CA ASN A 8 7.71 -2.82 0.45
C ASN A 8 7.69 -4.28 0.90
N ARG A 9 6.96 -4.61 1.97
CA ARG A 9 6.87 -5.98 2.48
C ARG A 9 6.08 -6.87 1.52
N GLN A 10 6.72 -7.93 1.04
CA GLN A 10 6.16 -8.83 0.04
C GLN A 10 5.60 -10.10 0.69
N HIS A 11 4.39 -10.49 0.27
CA HIS A 11 3.74 -11.72 0.68
C HIS A 11 3.29 -12.49 -0.57
N LEU A 12 4.19 -13.29 -1.14
CA LEU A 12 3.96 -13.93 -2.46
C LEU A 12 2.75 -14.87 -2.48
N ILE A 13 2.39 -15.44 -1.33
CA ILE A 13 1.19 -16.29 -1.20
C ILE A 13 -0.08 -15.45 -1.31
N GLN A 14 -0.04 -14.19 -0.86
CA GLN A 14 -1.15 -13.25 -0.86
C GLN A 14 -1.07 -12.28 -2.04
N ARG A 15 -0.70 -12.75 -3.22
CA ARG A 15 -0.70 -11.93 -4.44
C ARG A 15 -2.10 -11.75 -4.98
N LEU A 16 -2.37 -10.57 -5.56
CA LEU A 16 -3.63 -10.27 -6.25
C LEU A 16 -4.88 -10.50 -5.40
N GLN A 17 -4.78 -10.25 -4.09
CA GLN A 17 -5.91 -10.38 -3.19
C GLN A 17 -6.96 -9.30 -3.48
N PRO A 18 -8.25 -9.64 -3.46
CA PRO A 18 -9.30 -8.66 -3.64
C PRO A 18 -9.32 -7.65 -2.47
N PRO A 19 -9.96 -6.49 -2.66
CA PRO A 19 -10.18 -5.51 -1.59
C PRO A 19 -10.83 -6.14 -0.35
N LEU A 20 -10.47 -5.62 0.82
CA LEU A 20 -10.94 -6.07 2.14
C LEU A 20 -10.52 -7.50 2.53
N SER A 21 -9.57 -8.11 1.81
CA SER A 21 -9.03 -9.40 2.20
C SER A 21 -8.18 -9.28 3.48
N PRO A 22 -8.26 -10.23 4.43
CA PRO A 22 -7.37 -10.26 5.58
C PRO A 22 -5.93 -10.59 5.15
N ASN A 23 -4.95 -10.06 5.88
CA ASN A 23 -3.55 -10.45 5.75
C ASN A 23 -3.31 -11.88 6.32
N GLU A 24 -2.14 -12.47 6.09
CA GLU A 24 -1.86 -13.88 6.50
C GLU A 24 -2.09 -14.13 7.99
N GLN A 25 -1.85 -13.09 8.80
CA GLN A 25 -1.88 -13.14 10.24
C GLN A 25 -3.25 -12.76 10.82
N GLY A 26 -4.21 -12.35 9.98
CA GLY A 26 -5.51 -11.82 10.40
C GLY A 26 -5.46 -10.49 11.16
N GLU A 27 -4.29 -9.83 11.21
CA GLU A 27 -4.06 -8.61 11.99
C GLU A 27 -4.49 -7.34 11.26
N SER A 28 -4.46 -7.36 9.93
CA SER A 28 -4.82 -6.21 9.09
C SER A 28 -5.60 -6.63 7.86
N MET A 29 -6.28 -5.66 7.24
CA MET A 29 -6.97 -5.84 5.97
C MET A 29 -6.21 -5.17 4.83
N TYR A 30 -6.14 -5.84 3.68
CA TYR A 30 -5.81 -5.26 2.40
C TYR A 30 -6.99 -4.43 1.90
N TRP A 31 -7.12 -3.20 2.41
CA TRP A 31 -8.26 -2.32 2.11
C TRP A 31 -8.52 -2.15 0.61
N LEU A 32 -7.46 -2.04 -0.19
CA LEU A 32 -7.52 -1.93 -1.65
C LEU A 32 -6.97 -3.18 -2.37
N GLY A 33 -6.81 -4.29 -1.65
CA GLY A 33 -6.21 -5.51 -2.17
C GLY A 33 -4.68 -5.49 -2.14
N SER A 34 -4.09 -6.52 -2.74
CA SER A 34 -2.65 -6.65 -2.87
C SER A 34 -2.19 -6.67 -4.33
N ASP A 35 -0.97 -6.20 -4.58
CA ASP A 35 -0.40 -6.20 -5.93
C ASP A 35 0.18 -7.57 -6.35
N GLY A 36 0.77 -7.62 -7.55
CA GLY A 36 1.41 -8.82 -8.08
C GLY A 36 2.65 -9.29 -7.30
N LEU A 37 3.07 -8.61 -6.23
CA LEU A 37 4.10 -9.06 -5.29
C LEU A 37 3.53 -9.31 -3.87
N GLY A 38 2.20 -9.18 -3.70
CA GLY A 38 1.50 -9.34 -2.43
C GLY A 38 1.68 -8.17 -1.47
N ARG A 39 2.04 -6.99 -1.98
CA ARG A 39 2.17 -5.77 -1.19
C ARG A 39 0.82 -5.08 -1.04
N ASP A 40 0.61 -4.41 0.08
CA ASP A 40 -0.63 -3.65 0.34
C ASP A 40 -0.73 -2.42 -0.58
N VAL A 41 -1.77 -2.40 -1.40
CA VAL A 41 -1.97 -1.35 -2.42
C VAL A 41 -2.22 0.01 -1.77
N LEU A 42 -2.97 0.06 -0.66
CA LEU A 42 -3.25 1.31 0.05
C LEU A 42 -1.96 1.93 0.60
N SER A 43 -1.12 1.13 1.25
CA SER A 43 0.17 1.57 1.77
C SER A 43 1.07 2.10 0.65
N ARG A 44 1.09 1.43 -0.51
CA ARG A 44 1.83 1.90 -1.69
C ARG A 44 1.29 3.23 -2.23
N LEU A 45 -0.02 3.42 -2.25
CA LEU A 45 -0.63 4.69 -2.68
C LEU A 45 -0.27 5.84 -1.72
N ILE A 46 -0.38 5.63 -0.40
CA ILE A 46 -0.02 6.63 0.60
C ILE A 46 1.45 7.04 0.44
N TYR A 47 2.35 6.08 0.26
CA TYR A 47 3.77 6.38 0.07
C TYR A 47 4.07 7.07 -1.27
N GLY A 48 3.43 6.64 -2.35
CA GLY A 48 3.56 7.30 -3.66
C GLY A 48 3.05 8.74 -3.64
N ALA A 49 1.91 8.97 -2.98
CA ALA A 49 1.30 10.29 -2.85
C ALA A 49 2.21 11.31 -2.16
N ARG A 50 3.07 10.88 -1.21
CA ARG A 50 4.03 11.78 -0.55
C ARG A 50 5.01 12.42 -1.55
N VAL A 51 5.52 11.63 -2.49
CA VAL A 51 6.45 12.12 -3.52
C VAL A 51 5.70 13.03 -4.50
N SER A 52 4.53 12.58 -4.98
CA SER A 52 3.72 13.37 -5.92
C SER A 52 3.31 14.72 -5.33
N LEU A 53 2.90 14.76 -4.06
CA LEU A 53 2.51 15.99 -3.38
C LEU A 53 3.72 16.92 -3.16
N ALA A 54 4.88 16.37 -2.76
CA ALA A 54 6.09 17.16 -2.59
C ALA A 54 6.52 17.82 -3.92
N VAL A 55 6.48 17.09 -5.03
CA VAL A 55 6.77 17.62 -6.37
C VAL A 55 5.74 18.67 -6.78
N GLY A 56 4.44 18.40 -6.58
CA GLY A 56 3.38 19.35 -6.93
C GLY A 56 3.47 20.67 -6.18
N VAL A 57 3.78 20.63 -4.88
CA VAL A 57 4.02 21.84 -4.08
C VAL A 57 5.28 22.57 -4.55
N ALA A 58 6.39 21.86 -4.79
CA ALA A 58 7.64 22.45 -5.25
C ALA A 58 7.54 23.09 -6.65
N ALA A 59 6.64 22.61 -7.51
CA ALA A 59 6.45 23.16 -8.84
C ALA A 59 5.69 24.50 -8.87
N VAL A 60 4.92 24.81 -7.82
CA VAL A 60 4.10 26.03 -7.72
C VAL A 60 4.74 27.09 -6.82
N ALA A 61 5.59 26.69 -5.88
CA ALA A 61 6.32 27.58 -4.97
C ALA A 61 7.34 28.44 -5.71
#